data_AF-A0A1F6A576-F1
#
_entry.id   AF-A0A1F6A576-F1
#
_cell.length_a   1.000
_cell.length_b   1.000
_cell.length_c   1.000
_cell.angle_alpha   90.00
_cell.angle_beta   90.00
_cell.angle_gamma   90.00
#
_symmetry.space_group_name_H-M   'P 1'
#
loop_
_entity.id
_entity.type
_entity.pdbx_description
1 polymer ?
#
loop_
_entity_poly.entity_id
_entity_poly.type
_entity_poly.pdbx_seq_one_letter_code
_entity_poly.pdbx_strand_id
1 'polypeptide(L)' 'MNAKNDKLIARVYADPKYRGKHIILAAGKLFTAKTGEGALKILRTIRKKNPKITPEVTYIPKGKFLIV' A
#
# COMPACT_ATOMS: atom_id res chain seq x y z
N MET A 1 -3.65 -1.58 15.81
CA MET A 1 -2.75 -2.02 14.72
C MET A 1 -2.31 -3.45 15.03
N ASN A 2 -2.34 -4.36 14.05
CA ASN A 2 -2.01 -5.77 14.26
C ASN A 2 -0.50 -5.94 14.01
N ALA A 3 0.26 -6.49 14.96
CA ALA A 3 1.74 -6.53 14.95
C ALA A 3 2.36 -7.17 13.68
N LYS A 4 1.58 -7.96 12.93
CA LYS A 4 1.98 -8.52 11.63
C LYS A 4 2.06 -7.46 10.52
N ASN A 5 1.19 -6.46 10.53
CA ASN A 5 1.17 -5.39 9.52
C ASN A 5 2.37 -4.47 9.70
N ASP A 6 2.76 -4.16 10.94
CA ASP A 6 3.88 -3.25 11.23
C ASP A 6 5.22 -3.80 10.71
N LYS A 7 5.49 -5.10 10.93
CA LYS A 7 6.68 -5.77 10.36
C LYS A 7 6.64 -5.80 8.82
N LEU A 8 5.46 -5.98 8.23
CA LEU A 8 5.31 -6.00 6.77
C LEU A 8 5.56 -4.61 6.18
N ILE A 9 5.01 -3.57 6.80
CA ILE A 9 5.22 -2.17 6.42
C ILE A 9 6.70 -1.84 6.51
N ALA A 10 7.37 -2.13 7.63
CA ALA A 10 8.81 -1.88 7.79
C ALA A 10 9.65 -2.56 6.70
N ARG A 11 9.33 -3.82 6.32
CA ARG A 11 9.98 -4.51 5.20
C ARG A 11 9.72 -3.83 3.86
N VAL A 12 8.49 -3.40 3.62
CA VAL A 12 8.10 -2.74 2.36
C VAL A 12 8.77 -1.37 2.21
N TYR A 13 8.95 -0.62 3.30
CA TYR A 13 9.70 0.64 3.30
C TYR A 13 11.21 0.43 3.12
N ALA A 14 11.78 -0.65 3.65
CA ALA A 14 13.20 -0.97 3.52
C ALA A 14 13.57 -1.46 2.10
N ASP A 15 12.67 -2.14 1.40
CA ASP A 15 12.95 -2.75 0.09
C ASP A 15 12.83 -1.72 -1.06
N PRO A 16 13.93 -1.44 -1.80
CA PRO A 16 13.94 -0.50 -2.92
C PRO A 16 12.92 -0.81 -4.03
N LYS A 17 12.48 -2.07 -4.17
CA LYS A 17 11.50 -2.52 -5.18
C LYS A 17 10.15 -1.82 -5.04
N TYR A 18 9.81 -1.35 -3.86
CA TYR A 18 8.53 -0.69 -3.57
C TYR A 18 8.58 0.83 -3.73
N ARG A 19 9.77 1.42 -3.96
CA ARG A 19 9.92 2.85 -4.20
C ARG A 19 9.21 3.29 -5.48
N GLY A 20 8.57 4.45 -5.39
CA GLY A 20 7.74 5.04 -6.45
C GLY A 20 6.43 4.30 -6.70
N LYS A 21 5.92 3.55 -5.72
CA LYS A 21 4.67 2.79 -5.84
C LYS A 21 3.71 3.13 -4.71
N HIS A 22 2.42 3.09 -5.03
CA HIS A 22 1.35 3.00 -4.07
C HIS A 22 1.27 1.57 -3.56
N ILE A 23 1.27 1.43 -2.25
CA ILE A 23 1.16 0.17 -1.52
C ILE A 23 -0.21 0.14 -0.88
N ILE A 24 -0.95 -0.94 -1.11
CA ILE A 24 -2.28 -1.17 -0.57
C ILE A 24 -2.25 -2.49 0.18
N LEU A 25 -2.55 -2.46 1.48
CA LEU A 25 -2.71 -3.64 2.30
C LEU A 25 -4.19 -3.90 2.53
N ALA A 26 -4.68 -5.08 2.15
CA ALA A 26 -6.06 -5.45 2.41
C ALA A 26 -6.17 -6.96 2.64
N ALA A 27 -6.91 -7.37 3.68
CA ALA A 27 -7.15 -8.79 3.98
C ALA A 27 -5.86 -9.63 4.09
N GLY A 28 -4.76 -9.05 4.60
CA GLY A 28 -3.46 -9.72 4.68
C GLY A 28 -2.72 -9.87 3.33
N LYS A 29 -3.22 -9.26 2.25
CA LYS A 29 -2.58 -9.21 0.94
C LYS A 29 -1.98 -7.84 0.67
N LEU A 30 -0.81 -7.84 0.06
CA LEU A 30 -0.10 -6.65 -0.39
C LEU A 30 -0.34 -6.45 -1.89
N PHE A 31 -0.86 -5.30 -2.27
CA PHE A 31 -1.01 -4.87 -3.65
C PHE A 31 -0.16 -3.65 -3.93
N THR A 32 0.35 -3.53 -5.15
CA THR A 32 1.18 -2.38 -5.55
C THR A 32 0.71 -1.78 -6.86
N ALA A 33 0.72 -0.45 -6.96
CA ALA A 33 0.44 0.27 -8.20
C ALA A 33 1.52 1.33 -8.45
N LYS A 34 1.88 1.56 -9.72
CA LYS A 34 2.83 2.62 -10.10
C LYS A 34 2.19 4.01 -10.16
N THR A 35 0.86 4.07 -10.29
CA THR A 35 0.09 5.31 -10.48
C THR A 35 -1.09 5.36 -9.52
N GLY A 36 -1.56 6.57 -9.20
CA GLY A 36 -2.75 6.78 -8.36
C GLY A 36 -4.01 6.18 -8.97
N GLU A 37 -4.18 6.24 -10.30
CA GLU A 37 -5.29 5.58 -10.99
C GLU A 37 -5.27 4.06 -10.85
N GLY A 38 -4.07 3.46 -10.93
CA GLY A 38 -3.90 2.03 -10.68
C GLY A 38 -4.27 1.66 -9.25
N ALA A 39 -3.88 2.49 -8.28
CA ALA A 39 -4.26 2.32 -6.89
C ALA A 39 -5.79 2.39 -6.70
N LEU A 40 -6.46 3.37 -7.33
CA LEU A 40 -7.92 3.50 -7.31
C LEU A 40 -8.63 2.30 -7.91
N LYS A 41 -8.14 1.73 -9.02
CA LYS A 41 -8.70 0.49 -9.60
C LYS A 41 -8.63 -0.66 -8.61
N ILE A 42 -7.48 -0.85 -7.96
CA ILE A 42 -7.29 -1.89 -6.93
C ILE A 42 -8.24 -1.68 -5.76
N LEU A 43 -8.34 -0.45 -5.24
CA LEU A 43 -9.25 -0.12 -4.13
C LEU A 43 -10.72 -0.38 -4.47
N ARG A 44 -11.15 -0.03 -5.69
CA ARG A 44 -12.51 -0.35 -6.16
C ARG A 44 -12.77 -1.85 -6.19
N THR A 45 -11.80 -2.65 -6.64
CA THR A 45 -11.92 -4.11 -6.65
C THR A 45 -11.98 -4.69 -5.22
N ILE A 46 -11.13 -4.19 -4.31
CA ILE A 46 -11.12 -4.62 -2.90
C ILE A 46 -12.45 -4.28 -2.25
N ARG A 47 -12.96 -3.06 -2.43
CA ARG A 47 -14.25 -2.62 -1.88
C ARG A 47 -15.42 -3.49 -2.36
N LYS A 48 -15.39 -3.94 -3.63
CA LYS A 48 -16.42 -4.85 -4.18
C LYS A 48 -16.32 -6.26 -3.59
N LYS A 49 -15.12 -6.81 -3.48
CA LYS A 49 -14.91 -8.20 -3.01
C LYS A 49 -15.05 -8.33 -1.49
N ASN A 50 -14.61 -7.32 -0.75
CA ASN A 50 -14.48 -7.35 0.70
C ASN A 50 -14.98 -6.02 1.30
N PRO A 51 -16.30 -5.76 1.29
CA PRO A 51 -16.86 -4.47 1.69
C PRO A 51 -16.66 -4.13 3.18
N LYS A 52 -16.41 -5.14 4.03
CA LYS A 52 -16.16 -4.98 5.48
C LYS A 52 -14.69 -4.71 5.83
N ILE A 53 -13.79 -4.77 4.85
CA ILE A 53 -12.35 -4.61 5.09
C ILE A 53 -11.93 -3.20 4.71
N THR A 54 -11.33 -2.50 5.67
CA THR A 54 -10.69 -1.20 5.43
C THR A 54 -9.28 -1.45 4.90
N PRO A 55 -8.96 -1.12 3.64
CA PRO A 55 -7.61 -1.21 3.13
C PRO A 55 -6.72 -0.10 3.72
N GLU A 56 -5.49 -0.43 4.07
CA GLU A 56 -4.46 0.54 4.43
C GLU A 56 -3.72 0.94 3.15
N VAL A 57 -3.53 2.24 2.91
CA VAL A 57 -2.90 2.75 1.69
C VAL A 57 -1.76 3.68 2.05
N THR A 58 -0.61 3.48 1.42
CA THR A 58 0.53 4.40 1.53
C THR A 58 1.21 4.55 0.17
N TYR A 59 1.99 5.61 0.01
CA TYR A 59 2.87 5.81 -1.14
C TYR A 59 4.31 5.85 -0.67
N ILE A 60 5.17 5.04 -1.29
CA ILE A 60 6.61 5.11 -1.04
C ILE A 60 7.20 5.98 -2.14
N PRO A 61 7.70 7.19 -1.83
CA PRO A 61 8.32 8.05 -2.81
C PRO A 61 9.60 7.45 -3.40
N LYS A 62 9.91 7.82 -4.65
CA LYS A 62 11.13 7.38 -5.34
C LYS A 62 12.38 8.14 -4.89
N GLY A 63 12.22 9.42 -4.55
CA GLY A 63 13.28 10.31 -4.09
C GLY A 63 13.20 10.54 -2.58
N LYS A 64 14.23 11.20 -2.02
CA LYS A 64 14.16 11.76 -0.67
C LYS A 64 13.27 13.01 -0.73
N PHE A 65 11.96 12.81 -0.64
CA PHE A 65 11.03 13.93 -0.48
C PHE A 65 10.88 14.17 1.02
N LEU A 66 11.34 15.32 1.48
CA LEU A 66 10.96 15.86 2.78
C LEU A 66 9.45 16.14 2.71
N ILE A 67 8.67 15.42 3.51
CA ILE A 67 7.34 15.89 3.89
C ILE A 67 7.64 16.86 5.05
N VAL A 68 7.70 18.15 4.74
CA VAL A 68 7.78 19.26 5.71
C VAL A 68 6.38 19.59 6.23
#